data_AF-Q4Q1V8-F1
#
_entry.id   AF-Q4Q1V8-F1
#
_cell.length_a   1.000
_cell.length_b   1.000
_cell.length_c   1.000
_cell.angle_alpha   90.00
_cell.angle_beta   90.00
_cell.angle_gamma   90.00
#
_symmetry.space_group_name_H-M   'P 1'
#
loop_
_entity.id
_entity.type
_entity.pdbx_description
1 polymer ?
#
loop_
_entity_poly.entity_id
_entity_poly.type
_entity_poly.pdbx_seq_one_letter_code
_entity_poly.pdbx_strand_id
1 'polypeptide(L)'
;MLCGSRATFARTAVAFFNMKHFQTKKKYNLTPQNIYETFSTVLLPRDRLLRQSVSGGGGSRVLVLDAQQRVKGVYLPVFCMPHPSTVTNGSNSLGVAVADYTRSIEATLAMHKAGGGGGTAPTLPTVLVVLSHPQGLAYGTFRADGTPGVPMKNLALAPILANARTQQASTNIASTPLRTSGLGTVMPLLNVSHRHAEVVRDIYTELNECEHVAELAACSTFVWVQRDNMSSMTFEKAQSSERYWERAKNDGDSAAAPPPGAISFLDRRWVLLMDVALHPDTGLGLYARDPATGDRIVNATGVQSALCRGLLLLDHVPRTVANTARAANRETGVSG
;
A
#
# COMPACT_ATOMS: atom_id res chain seq x y z
N MET A 1 -18.26 -22.96 46.24
CA MET A 1 -17.44 -23.21 45.03
C MET A 1 -18.14 -22.56 43.84
N LEU A 2 -17.79 -21.33 43.48
CA LEU A 2 -18.30 -20.69 42.27
C LEU A 2 -17.20 -20.75 41.22
N CYS A 3 -17.36 -21.67 40.28
CA CYS A 3 -16.48 -21.86 39.13
C CYS A 3 -16.36 -20.54 38.36
N GLY A 4 -15.13 -20.05 38.22
CA GLY A 4 -14.80 -18.87 37.44
C GLY A 4 -15.10 -19.08 35.96
N SER A 5 -16.25 -18.60 35.52
CA SER A 5 -16.51 -18.32 34.11
C SER A 5 -15.76 -17.04 33.72
N ARG A 6 -14.44 -17.14 33.45
CA ARG A 6 -13.77 -16.13 32.62
C ARG A 6 -14.30 -16.32 31.20
N ALA A 7 -15.40 -15.64 30.88
CA ALA A 7 -15.83 -15.45 29.50
C ALA A 7 -14.73 -14.67 28.77
N THR A 8 -13.77 -15.40 28.21
CA THR A 8 -12.79 -14.87 27.28
C THR A 8 -13.53 -14.69 25.96
N PHE A 9 -14.13 -13.51 25.77
CA PHE A 9 -14.61 -13.12 24.45
C PHE A 9 -13.38 -12.96 23.55
N ALA A 10 -13.02 -14.03 22.84
CA ALA A 10 -11.76 -14.12 22.09
C ALA A 10 -11.68 -13.13 20.92
N ARG A 11 -12.80 -12.51 20.52
CA ARG A 11 -12.94 -11.68 19.31
C ARG A 11 -13.83 -10.49 19.57
N THR A 12 -13.40 -9.31 19.14
CA THR A 12 -14.09 -8.03 19.33
C THR A 12 -14.81 -7.62 18.05
N ALA A 13 -16.03 -7.10 18.14
CA ALA A 13 -16.73 -6.56 16.98
C ALA A 13 -15.93 -5.41 16.34
N VAL A 14 -15.90 -5.35 15.01
CA VAL A 14 -15.05 -4.42 14.23
C VAL A 14 -15.22 -2.96 14.66
N ALA A 15 -16.44 -2.52 14.95
CA ALA A 15 -16.75 -1.15 15.36
C ALA A 15 -16.06 -0.73 16.68
N PHE A 16 -15.73 -1.69 17.55
CA PHE A 16 -15.10 -1.45 18.86
C PHE A 16 -13.63 -1.88 18.89
N PHE A 17 -13.07 -2.28 17.75
CA PHE A 17 -11.73 -2.81 17.70
C PHE A 17 -10.67 -1.71 17.84
N ASN A 18 -9.74 -1.92 18.77
CA ASN A 18 -8.52 -1.14 18.92
C ASN A 18 -7.32 -2.07 19.04
N MET A 19 -6.21 -1.71 18.39
CA MET A 19 -4.95 -2.46 18.48
C MET A 19 -4.44 -2.63 19.91
N LYS A 20 -4.73 -1.68 20.82
CA LYS A 20 -4.37 -1.80 22.25
C LYS A 20 -5.00 -3.02 22.93
N HIS A 21 -6.12 -3.51 22.40
CA HIS A 21 -6.86 -4.66 22.93
C HIS A 21 -6.60 -5.94 22.13
N PHE A 22 -5.78 -5.88 21.09
CA PHE A 22 -5.45 -7.04 20.27
C PHE A 22 -4.24 -7.79 20.86
N GLN A 23 -4.49 -9.01 21.34
CA GLN A 23 -3.44 -9.89 21.85
C GLN A 23 -3.16 -10.99 20.84
N THR A 24 -2.01 -10.90 20.19
CA THR A 24 -1.57 -11.93 19.25
C THR A 24 -1.24 -13.21 20.01
N LYS A 25 -1.92 -14.31 19.68
CA LYS A 25 -1.60 -15.65 20.19
C LYS A 25 -0.80 -16.48 19.19
N LYS A 26 -0.98 -16.24 17.89
CA LYS A 26 -0.23 -16.92 16.84
C LYS A 26 0.22 -15.92 15.78
N LYS A 27 1.48 -16.03 15.37
CA LYS A 27 2.12 -15.23 14.32
C LYS A 27 2.56 -16.16 13.19
N TYR A 28 2.27 -15.76 11.96
CA TYR A 28 2.76 -16.40 10.73
C TYR A 28 3.52 -15.37 9.92
N ASN A 29 4.74 -15.72 9.52
CA ASN A 29 5.52 -14.92 8.58
C ASN A 29 5.04 -15.24 7.17
N LEU A 30 4.75 -14.20 6.39
CA LEU A 30 4.24 -14.34 5.04
C LEU A 30 5.30 -13.88 4.04
N THR A 31 5.41 -14.62 2.96
CA THR A 31 6.22 -14.32 1.78
C THR A 31 5.37 -14.59 0.53
N PRO A 32 5.81 -14.14 -0.67
CA PRO A 32 5.14 -14.49 -1.92
C PRO A 32 4.91 -15.98 -2.11
N GLN A 33 5.82 -16.81 -1.60
CA GLN A 33 5.82 -18.26 -1.79
C GLN A 33 4.81 -18.97 -0.88
N ASN A 34 4.57 -18.47 0.34
CA ASN A 34 3.78 -19.19 1.34
C ASN A 34 2.41 -18.57 1.65
N ILE A 35 2.12 -17.36 1.14
CA ILE A 35 0.93 -16.60 1.54
C ILE A 35 -0.36 -17.36 1.22
N TYR A 36 -0.45 -17.95 0.03
CA TYR A 36 -1.62 -18.69 -0.43
C TYR A 36 -1.90 -19.90 0.47
N GLU A 37 -0.88 -20.73 0.70
CA GLU A 37 -0.99 -21.94 1.53
C GLU A 37 -1.35 -21.56 2.98
N THR A 38 -0.69 -20.55 3.53
CA THR A 38 -0.95 -20.07 4.89
C THR A 38 -2.41 -19.64 5.03
N PHE A 39 -2.90 -18.78 4.14
CA PHE A 39 -4.27 -18.26 4.21
C PHE A 39 -5.30 -19.38 4.08
N SER A 40 -5.11 -20.29 3.14
CA SER A 40 -6.01 -21.43 2.90
C SER A 40 -6.05 -22.41 4.08
N THR A 41 -4.98 -22.48 4.87
CA THR A 41 -4.85 -23.40 6.01
C THR A 41 -5.39 -22.83 7.32
N VAL A 42 -5.20 -21.52 7.55
CA VAL A 42 -5.43 -20.89 8.87
C VAL A 42 -6.67 -20.00 8.91
N LEU A 43 -7.16 -19.55 7.76
CA LEU A 43 -8.35 -18.72 7.64
C LEU A 43 -9.49 -19.50 7.01
N LEU A 44 -10.73 -19.10 7.30
CA LEU A 44 -11.89 -19.66 6.64
C LEU A 44 -12.12 -18.91 5.32
N PRO A 45 -12.57 -19.58 4.24
CA PRO A 45 -12.84 -18.93 2.96
C PRO A 45 -13.83 -17.74 3.04
N ARG A 46 -14.75 -17.78 4.02
CA ARG A 46 -15.76 -16.75 4.28
C ARG A 46 -15.30 -15.63 5.24
N ASP A 47 -14.12 -15.78 5.86
CA ASP A 47 -13.54 -14.66 6.61
C ASP A 47 -13.31 -13.49 5.65
N ARG A 48 -13.28 -12.27 6.16
CA ARG A 48 -13.13 -11.06 5.34
C ARG A 48 -11.89 -10.28 5.71
N LEU A 49 -11.23 -9.72 4.70
CA LEU A 49 -10.08 -8.87 4.79
C LEU A 49 -10.54 -7.41 4.62
N LEU A 50 -10.57 -6.67 5.72
CA LEU A 50 -11.05 -5.29 5.75
C LEU A 50 -9.91 -4.30 6.00
N ARG A 51 -9.70 -3.36 5.08
CA ARG A 51 -8.78 -2.24 5.29
C ARG A 51 -9.41 -1.27 6.29
N GLN A 52 -8.76 -1.04 7.43
CA GLN A 52 -9.32 -0.22 8.52
C GLN A 52 -9.23 1.29 8.22
N SER A 53 -8.16 1.74 7.58
CA SER A 53 -7.93 3.15 7.27
C SER A 53 -7.33 3.30 5.88
N VAL A 54 -7.68 4.39 5.21
CA VAL A 54 -7.09 4.80 3.93
C VAL A 54 -5.78 5.59 4.11
N SER A 55 -5.50 6.08 5.32
CA SER A 55 -4.32 6.90 5.64
C SER A 55 -3.73 6.61 7.03
N GLY A 56 -2.51 7.10 7.27
CA GLY A 56 -1.79 7.02 8.56
C GLY A 56 -1.29 5.62 8.92
N GLY A 57 -0.87 5.42 10.17
CA GLY A 57 -0.33 4.14 10.66
C GLY A 57 -1.30 2.96 10.65
N GLY A 58 -2.60 3.20 10.42
CA GLY A 58 -3.61 2.16 10.19
C GLY A 58 -3.77 1.76 8.72
N GLY A 59 -3.15 2.49 7.79
CA GLY A 59 -3.24 2.26 6.35
C GLY A 59 -2.47 1.03 5.86
N SER A 60 -1.49 0.57 6.65
CA SER A 60 -0.64 -0.59 6.35
C SER A 60 -1.18 -1.93 6.87
N ARG A 61 -2.35 -1.93 7.52
CA ARG A 61 -2.93 -3.12 8.14
C ARG A 61 -4.33 -3.42 7.62
N VAL A 62 -4.61 -4.72 7.54
CA VAL A 62 -5.89 -5.27 7.11
C VAL A 62 -6.42 -6.14 8.25
N LEU A 63 -7.63 -5.86 8.71
CA LEU A 63 -8.29 -6.67 9.73
C LEU A 63 -8.82 -7.95 9.08
N VAL A 64 -8.66 -9.07 9.78
CA VAL A 64 -9.31 -10.33 9.43
C VAL A 64 -10.57 -10.44 10.28
N LEU A 65 -11.73 -10.48 9.64
CA LEU A 65 -13.04 -10.57 10.26
C LEU A 65 -13.63 -11.97 10.06
N ASP A 66 -14.27 -12.49 11.08
CA ASP A 66 -15.09 -13.70 10.95
C ASP A 66 -16.50 -13.39 10.38
N ALA A 67 -17.30 -14.44 10.22
CA ALA A 67 -18.67 -14.33 9.72
C ALA A 67 -19.59 -13.43 10.58
N GLN A 68 -19.21 -13.18 11.84
CA GLN A 68 -19.93 -12.34 12.78
C GLN A 68 -19.40 -10.90 12.82
N GLN A 69 -18.56 -10.49 11.86
CA GLN A 69 -17.91 -9.17 11.82
C GLN A 69 -17.06 -8.89 13.06
N ARG A 70 -16.48 -9.94 13.66
CA ARG A 70 -15.54 -9.81 14.77
C ARG A 70 -14.12 -9.98 14.26
N VAL A 71 -13.24 -9.13 14.73
CA VAL A 71 -11.81 -9.20 14.42
C VAL A 71 -11.25 -10.47 15.05
N LYS A 72 -10.70 -11.34 14.20
CA LYS A 72 -9.99 -12.57 14.57
C LYS A 72 -8.48 -12.48 14.34
N GLY A 73 -8.02 -11.41 13.71
CA GLY A 73 -6.62 -11.25 13.33
C GLY A 73 -6.32 -9.94 12.63
N VAL A 74 -5.03 -9.71 12.43
CA VAL A 74 -4.46 -8.57 11.71
C VAL A 74 -3.48 -9.11 10.67
N TYR A 75 -3.71 -8.77 9.41
CA TYR A 75 -2.86 -9.03 8.27
C TYR A 75 -2.06 -7.77 7.92
N LEU A 76 -0.74 -7.89 7.95
CA LEU A 76 0.21 -6.93 7.40
C LEU A 76 0.59 -7.43 5.98
N PRO A 77 0.20 -6.72 4.91
CA PRO A 77 0.31 -7.23 3.55
C PRO A 77 1.74 -7.52 3.09
N VAL A 78 1.85 -8.53 2.23
CA VAL A 78 3.02 -8.71 1.35
C VAL A 78 2.81 -7.76 0.18
N PHE A 79 3.48 -6.61 0.17
CA PHE A 79 3.15 -5.50 -0.72
C PHE A 79 3.55 -5.71 -2.19
N CYS A 80 4.31 -6.76 -2.54
CA CYS A 80 4.51 -7.14 -3.94
C CYS A 80 3.31 -7.91 -4.55
N MET A 81 2.29 -8.23 -3.75
CA MET A 81 1.06 -8.89 -4.18
C MET A 81 -0.10 -7.88 -4.32
N PRO A 82 -1.20 -8.21 -5.01
CA PRO A 82 -2.37 -7.34 -5.06
C PRO A 82 -2.86 -7.02 -3.65
N HIS A 83 -3.11 -5.76 -3.34
CA HIS A 83 -3.60 -5.39 -2.01
C HIS A 83 -5.08 -5.79 -1.86
N PRO A 84 -5.54 -6.30 -0.70
CA PRO A 84 -6.95 -6.71 -0.54
C PRO A 84 -7.96 -5.63 -0.93
N SER A 85 -7.66 -4.35 -0.73
CA SER A 85 -8.57 -3.25 -1.10
C SER A 85 -8.73 -3.03 -2.61
N THR A 86 -7.79 -3.50 -3.44
CA THR A 86 -7.82 -3.29 -4.90
C THR A 86 -8.51 -4.43 -5.64
N VAL A 87 -8.61 -5.63 -5.04
CA VAL A 87 -9.23 -6.83 -5.65
C VAL A 87 -10.71 -6.64 -6.04
N THR A 88 -11.43 -5.72 -5.39
CA THR A 88 -12.87 -5.49 -5.66
C THR A 88 -13.19 -4.09 -6.15
N ASN A 89 -12.22 -3.43 -6.80
CA ASN A 89 -12.39 -2.07 -7.36
C ASN A 89 -12.96 -1.04 -6.37
N GLY A 90 -12.67 -1.23 -5.07
CA GLY A 90 -13.01 -0.29 -4.00
C GLY A 90 -14.46 -0.30 -3.49
N SER A 91 -15.32 -1.25 -3.89
CA SER A 91 -16.73 -1.27 -3.42
C SER A 91 -16.96 -1.99 -2.08
N ASN A 92 -15.93 -2.59 -1.49
CA ASN A 92 -16.10 -3.46 -0.33
C ASN A 92 -15.92 -2.73 1.01
N SER A 93 -16.93 -1.92 1.38
CA SER A 93 -17.07 -1.35 2.73
C SER A 93 -17.02 -2.40 3.85
N LEU A 94 -17.30 -3.67 3.52
CA LEU A 94 -17.29 -4.79 4.44
C LEU A 94 -16.07 -5.73 4.27
N GLY A 95 -15.10 -5.37 3.41
CA GLY A 95 -13.88 -6.15 3.16
C GLY A 95 -14.04 -7.27 2.13
N VAL A 96 -12.93 -7.86 1.70
CA VAL A 96 -12.91 -8.91 0.65
C VAL A 96 -12.92 -10.30 1.28
N ALA A 97 -13.72 -11.23 0.77
CA ALA A 97 -13.68 -12.60 1.27
C ALA A 97 -12.30 -13.23 1.03
N VAL A 98 -11.81 -14.01 1.98
CA VAL A 98 -10.51 -14.69 1.87
C VAL A 98 -10.48 -15.54 0.59
N ALA A 99 -11.57 -16.23 0.24
CA ALA A 99 -11.67 -17.01 -0.99
C ALA A 99 -11.42 -16.19 -2.27
N ASP A 100 -11.94 -14.97 -2.34
CA ASP A 100 -11.77 -14.11 -3.52
C ASP A 100 -10.35 -13.54 -3.57
N TYR A 101 -9.80 -13.20 -2.41
CA TYR A 101 -8.43 -12.73 -2.30
C TYR A 101 -7.42 -13.83 -2.69
N THR A 102 -7.59 -15.06 -2.19
CA THR A 102 -6.70 -16.18 -2.54
C THR A 102 -6.80 -16.54 -4.01
N ARG A 103 -8.00 -16.46 -4.63
CA ARG A 103 -8.18 -16.62 -6.08
C ARG A 103 -7.43 -15.54 -6.87
N SER A 104 -7.47 -14.29 -6.41
CA SER A 104 -6.72 -13.19 -7.03
C SER A 104 -5.20 -13.42 -6.92
N ILE A 105 -4.71 -13.87 -5.76
CA ILE A 105 -3.31 -14.23 -5.56
C ILE A 105 -2.90 -15.35 -6.53
N GLU A 106 -3.68 -16.42 -6.59
CA GLU A 106 -3.40 -17.57 -7.44
C GLU A 106 -3.37 -17.19 -8.93
N ALA A 107 -4.35 -16.40 -9.39
CA ALA A 107 -4.36 -15.88 -10.76
C ALA A 107 -3.11 -15.04 -11.07
N THR A 108 -2.69 -14.18 -10.14
CA THR A 108 -1.49 -13.34 -10.30
C THR A 108 -0.23 -14.20 -10.37
N LEU A 109 -0.11 -15.20 -9.51
CA LEU A 109 1.01 -16.14 -9.51
C LEU A 109 1.01 -17.04 -10.76
N ALA A 110 -0.16 -17.43 -11.27
CA ALA A 110 -0.30 -18.22 -12.48
C ALA A 110 0.13 -17.42 -13.72
N MET A 111 -0.25 -16.13 -13.81
CA MET A 111 0.26 -15.23 -14.85
C MET A 111 1.78 -15.10 -14.81
N HIS A 112 2.37 -15.11 -13.62
CA HIS A 112 3.83 -15.12 -13.47
C HIS A 112 4.47 -16.44 -13.93
N LYS A 113 3.86 -17.59 -13.60
CA LYS A 113 4.40 -18.90 -13.99
C LYS A 113 4.22 -19.19 -15.49
N ALA A 114 3.12 -18.75 -16.09
CA ALA A 114 2.83 -18.93 -17.51
C ALA A 114 3.84 -18.20 -18.41
N GLY A 115 4.39 -17.06 -17.97
CA GLY A 115 5.50 -16.39 -18.66
C GLY A 115 6.87 -17.08 -18.53
N GLY A 116 7.01 -18.08 -17.65
CA GLY A 116 8.24 -18.83 -17.43
C GLY A 116 8.32 -20.20 -18.12
N GLY A 117 7.22 -20.65 -18.73
CA GLY A 117 7.11 -21.98 -19.35
C GLY A 117 6.96 -21.90 -20.87
N GLY A 118 8.04 -21.58 -21.57
CA GLY A 118 8.13 -21.72 -23.03
C GLY A 118 7.28 -20.73 -23.83
N GLY A 119 7.83 -19.56 -24.13
CA GLY A 119 7.28 -18.62 -25.11
C GLY A 119 7.12 -17.19 -24.57
N THR A 120 8.17 -16.37 -24.74
CA THR A 120 8.18 -14.92 -25.09
C THR A 120 7.13 -13.92 -24.54
N ALA A 121 6.32 -14.23 -23.54
CA ALA A 121 5.43 -13.26 -22.89
C ALA A 121 6.05 -12.76 -21.57
N PRO A 122 6.46 -11.49 -21.46
CA PRO A 122 7.01 -10.96 -20.22
C PRO A 122 5.98 -11.03 -19.09
N THR A 123 6.43 -11.48 -17.91
CA THR A 123 5.60 -11.50 -16.70
C THR A 123 5.30 -10.06 -16.27
N LEU A 124 4.03 -9.67 -16.35
CA LEU A 124 3.59 -8.31 -16.04
C LEU A 124 3.83 -7.96 -14.56
N PRO A 125 4.26 -6.73 -14.25
CA PRO A 125 4.41 -6.29 -12.88
C PRO A 125 3.05 -6.25 -12.17
N THR A 126 3.09 -6.51 -10.87
CA THR A 126 1.88 -6.57 -10.04
C THR A 126 1.65 -5.26 -9.31
N VAL A 127 2.73 -4.60 -8.88
CA VAL A 127 2.67 -3.37 -8.09
C VAL A 127 3.60 -2.29 -8.62
N LEU A 128 3.09 -1.05 -8.67
CA LEU A 128 3.88 0.16 -8.80
C LEU A 128 4.15 0.67 -7.39
N VAL A 129 5.39 1.02 -7.10
CA VAL A 129 5.81 1.55 -5.81
C VAL A 129 6.43 2.91 -6.02
N VAL A 130 6.01 3.88 -5.21
CA VAL A 130 6.51 5.24 -5.18
C VAL A 130 6.93 5.58 -3.75
N LEU A 131 8.22 5.86 -3.53
CA LEU A 131 8.78 6.24 -2.23
C LEU A 131 9.17 7.72 -2.25
N SER A 132 8.48 8.54 -1.46
CA SER A 132 8.83 9.94 -1.24
C SER A 132 9.65 10.14 0.04
N HIS A 133 10.73 10.91 -0.08
CA HIS A 133 11.57 11.35 1.03
C HIS A 133 12.00 12.83 0.85
N PRO A 134 12.64 13.46 1.84
CA PRO A 134 12.90 14.91 1.82
C PRO A 134 13.85 15.40 0.72
N GLN A 135 14.63 14.50 0.13
CA GLN A 135 15.62 14.84 -0.91
C GLN A 135 15.15 14.41 -2.31
N GLY A 136 14.02 13.71 -2.41
CA GLY A 136 13.65 13.10 -3.67
C GLY A 136 12.47 12.14 -3.59
N LEU A 137 12.23 11.49 -4.73
CA LEU A 137 11.26 10.42 -4.83
C LEU A 137 11.89 9.30 -5.66
N ALA A 138 11.53 8.05 -5.38
CA ALA A 138 11.87 6.94 -6.25
C ALA A 138 10.62 6.20 -6.67
N TYR A 139 10.65 5.62 -7.85
CA TYR A 139 9.57 4.75 -8.30
C TYR A 139 10.12 3.54 -9.03
N GLY A 140 9.35 2.45 -9.04
CA GLY A 140 9.67 1.22 -9.75
C GLY A 140 8.51 0.23 -9.63
N THR A 141 8.59 -0.88 -10.34
CA THR A 141 7.56 -1.92 -10.25
C THR A 141 8.12 -3.25 -9.78
N PHE A 142 7.26 -4.04 -9.16
CA PHE A 142 7.60 -5.37 -8.67
C PHE A 142 6.57 -6.38 -9.14
N ARG A 143 7.06 -7.56 -9.49
CA ARG A 143 6.25 -8.73 -9.81
C ARG A 143 5.76 -9.40 -8.53
N ALA A 144 4.83 -10.34 -8.69
CA ALA A 144 4.24 -11.09 -7.57
C ALA A 144 5.28 -11.85 -6.73
N ASP A 145 6.36 -12.34 -7.34
CA ASP A 145 7.46 -13.00 -6.63
C ASP A 145 8.41 -12.03 -5.90
N GLY A 146 8.20 -10.72 -6.11
CA GLY A 146 9.00 -9.65 -5.54
C GLY A 146 10.22 -9.27 -6.36
N THR A 147 10.41 -9.82 -7.57
CA THR A 147 11.47 -9.35 -8.47
C THR A 147 11.10 -8.01 -9.10
N PRO A 148 12.08 -7.13 -9.39
CA PRO A 148 11.81 -5.90 -10.13
C PRO A 148 11.25 -6.20 -11.52
N GLY A 149 10.20 -5.48 -11.91
CA GLY A 149 9.74 -5.39 -13.30
C GLY A 149 10.48 -4.26 -14.00
N VAL A 150 10.08 -3.03 -13.69
CA VAL A 150 10.78 -1.80 -14.01
C VAL A 150 11.74 -1.49 -12.86
N PRO A 151 13.06 -1.40 -13.11
CA PRO A 151 14.04 -1.07 -12.08
C PRO A 151 13.70 0.24 -11.37
N MET A 152 14.04 0.32 -10.08
CA MET A 152 13.73 1.52 -9.32
C MET A 152 14.63 2.68 -9.75
N LYS A 153 14.00 3.79 -10.15
CA LYS A 153 14.64 5.04 -10.54
C LYS A 153 14.51 6.05 -9.42
N ASN A 154 15.63 6.64 -9.00
CA ASN A 154 15.65 7.76 -8.06
C ASN A 154 15.54 9.08 -8.84
N LEU A 155 14.64 9.94 -8.41
CA LEU A 155 14.41 11.28 -8.95
C LEU A 155 14.82 12.29 -7.88
N ALA A 156 15.82 13.12 -8.20
CA ALA A 156 16.11 14.30 -7.41
C ALA A 156 14.99 15.30 -7.62
N LEU A 157 14.29 15.67 -6.54
CA LEU A 157 13.38 16.81 -6.60
C LEU A 157 14.23 18.06 -6.38
N ALA A 158 14.00 19.11 -7.17
CA ALA A 158 14.76 20.35 -7.10
C ALA A 158 14.91 20.82 -5.62
N PRO A 159 16.00 21.53 -5.24
CA PRO A 159 16.31 21.96 -3.86
C PRO A 159 15.18 22.71 -3.13
N ILE A 160 14.18 23.14 -3.89
CA ILE A 160 12.96 23.84 -3.50
C ILE A 160 12.15 23.10 -2.43
N LEU A 161 12.20 21.75 -2.39
CA LEU A 161 11.53 20.96 -1.32
C LEU A 161 12.41 20.71 -0.08
N ALA A 162 13.74 20.79 -0.23
CA ALA A 162 14.68 20.46 0.85
C ALA A 162 14.72 21.51 1.97
N ASN A 163 14.28 22.75 1.69
CA ASN A 163 14.27 23.84 2.66
C ASN A 163 12.84 24.27 3.03
N ALA A 164 12.35 23.76 4.16
CA ALA A 164 11.10 24.22 4.78
C ALA A 164 11.12 25.73 5.13
N ARG A 165 12.29 26.38 5.25
CA ARG A 165 12.39 27.82 5.52
C ARG A 165 12.02 28.72 4.34
N THR A 166 12.13 28.21 3.11
CA THR A 166 11.67 28.92 1.89
C THR A 166 10.14 28.87 1.72
N GLN A 167 9.43 28.14 2.59
CA GLN A 167 7.96 27.97 2.53
C GLN A 167 7.16 29.23 2.87
N GLN A 168 7.76 30.25 3.50
CA GLN A 168 7.04 31.50 3.83
C GLN A 168 6.79 32.42 2.62
N ALA A 169 7.43 32.18 1.48
CA ALA A 169 7.29 33.04 0.29
C ALA A 169 6.42 32.43 -0.82
N SER A 170 5.80 31.26 -0.61
CA SER A 170 4.88 30.71 -1.60
C SER A 170 3.52 31.37 -1.44
N THR A 171 3.10 32.12 -2.45
CA THR A 171 1.72 32.54 -2.66
C THR A 171 0.81 31.32 -2.54
N ASN A 172 0.05 31.26 -1.45
CA ASN A 172 -1.08 30.35 -1.36
C ASN A 172 -2.02 30.72 -2.51
N ILE A 173 -2.39 29.74 -3.35
CA ILE A 173 -3.41 29.95 -4.36
C ILE A 173 -4.74 30.04 -3.61
N ALA A 174 -5.06 31.24 -3.12
CA ALA A 174 -6.45 31.61 -2.92
C ALA A 174 -7.06 31.66 -4.32
N SER A 175 -7.74 30.59 -4.71
CA SER A 175 -8.59 30.61 -5.89
C SER A 175 -9.46 31.87 -5.82
N THR A 176 -9.47 32.61 -6.92
CA THR A 176 -10.31 33.75 -7.29
C THR A 176 -11.61 33.84 -6.47
N PRO A 177 -11.99 35.03 -5.95
CA PRO A 177 -13.27 35.18 -5.27
C PRO A 177 -14.41 34.77 -6.22
N LEU A 178 -15.19 33.81 -5.71
CA LEU A 178 -16.47 33.28 -6.21
C LEU A 178 -17.16 34.15 -7.28
N ARG A 179 -17.30 33.62 -8.51
CA ARG A 179 -18.55 33.84 -9.25
C ARG A 179 -19.61 32.96 -8.60
N THR A 180 -20.57 33.60 -7.94
CA THR A 180 -21.75 32.98 -7.38
C THR A 180 -22.64 32.45 -8.51
N SER A 181 -22.44 31.20 -8.90
CA SER A 181 -23.49 30.44 -9.59
C SER A 181 -24.67 30.31 -8.61
N GLY A 182 -25.87 30.68 -9.05
CA GLY A 182 -27.08 30.92 -8.24
C GLY A 182 -27.66 29.75 -7.43
N LEU A 183 -26.88 28.73 -7.08
CA LEU A 183 -27.25 27.68 -6.13
C LEU A 183 -26.04 27.34 -5.25
N GLY A 184 -25.80 28.16 -4.23
CA GLY A 184 -25.29 27.84 -2.88
C GLY A 184 -24.27 26.72 -2.58
N THR A 185 -23.54 26.12 -3.53
CA THR A 185 -22.49 25.14 -3.23
C THR A 185 -21.17 25.84 -2.99
N VAL A 186 -20.80 25.98 -1.71
CA VAL A 186 -19.45 26.36 -1.28
C VAL A 186 -18.48 25.25 -1.70
N MET A 187 -17.70 25.47 -2.75
CA MET A 187 -16.63 24.54 -3.12
C MET A 187 -15.40 24.74 -2.22
N PRO A 188 -14.74 23.67 -1.76
CA PRO A 188 -13.55 23.79 -0.92
C PRO A 188 -12.40 24.44 -1.71
N LEU A 189 -11.73 25.39 -1.05
CA LEU A 189 -10.49 26.01 -1.51
C LEU A 189 -9.40 24.93 -1.58
N LEU A 190 -8.86 24.68 -2.77
CA LEU A 190 -7.68 23.81 -2.94
C LEU A 190 -6.45 24.66 -2.63
N ASN A 191 -5.89 24.54 -1.43
CA ASN A 191 -4.69 25.26 -1.05
C ASN A 191 -3.44 24.52 -1.56
N VAL A 192 -3.10 24.71 -2.83
CA VAL A 192 -1.88 24.18 -3.45
C VAL A 192 -0.97 25.37 -3.78
N SER A 193 0.31 25.31 -3.42
CA SER A 193 1.25 26.34 -3.88
C SER A 193 1.69 26.04 -5.31
N HIS A 194 1.84 27.07 -6.14
CA HIS A 194 2.22 26.93 -7.56
C HIS A 194 3.47 26.07 -7.75
N ARG A 195 4.48 26.27 -6.89
CA ARG A 195 5.73 25.49 -6.92
C ARG A 195 5.54 24.01 -6.58
N HIS A 196 4.60 23.66 -5.71
CA HIS A 196 4.28 22.26 -5.46
C HIS A 196 3.62 21.62 -6.68
N ALA A 197 2.72 22.35 -7.35
CA ALA A 197 2.09 21.87 -8.57
C ALA A 197 3.17 21.60 -9.65
N GLU A 198 4.11 22.51 -9.89
CA GLU A 198 5.18 22.26 -10.88
C GLU A 198 5.96 20.97 -10.61
N VAL A 199 6.36 20.71 -9.36
CA VAL A 199 7.08 19.47 -9.01
C VAL A 199 6.20 18.23 -9.19
N VAL A 200 4.93 18.28 -8.80
CA VAL A 200 4.02 17.14 -9.02
C VAL A 200 3.78 16.93 -10.52
N ARG A 201 3.76 18.00 -11.32
CA ARG A 201 3.64 17.91 -12.78
C ARG A 201 4.83 17.16 -13.36
N ASP A 202 6.05 17.46 -12.92
CA ASP A 202 7.26 16.76 -13.38
C ASP A 202 7.20 15.26 -13.03
N ILE A 203 6.75 14.92 -11.81
CA ILE A 203 6.53 13.52 -11.40
C ILE A 203 5.46 12.86 -12.26
N TYR A 204 4.35 13.57 -12.52
CA TYR A 204 3.25 13.07 -13.34
C TYR A 204 3.72 12.78 -14.77
N THR A 205 4.46 13.72 -15.37
CA THR A 205 5.06 13.59 -16.70
C THR A 205 6.03 12.41 -16.73
N GLU A 206 6.94 12.29 -15.76
CA GLU A 206 7.88 11.17 -15.69
C GLU A 206 7.16 9.81 -15.64
N LEU A 207 6.11 9.68 -14.83
CA LEU A 207 5.34 8.43 -14.73
C LEU A 207 4.55 8.10 -16.00
N ASN A 208 4.11 9.11 -16.76
CA ASN A 208 3.22 8.92 -17.91
C ASN A 208 3.89 8.98 -19.28
N GLU A 209 5.10 9.52 -19.37
CA GLU A 209 5.87 9.64 -20.61
C GLU A 209 7.12 8.75 -20.64
N CYS A 210 7.38 7.97 -19.56
CA CYS A 210 8.47 7.00 -19.58
C CYS A 210 8.23 5.84 -20.55
N GLU A 211 9.32 5.22 -21.01
CA GLU A 211 9.28 4.07 -21.94
C GLU A 211 8.50 2.87 -21.40
N HIS A 212 8.35 2.77 -20.08
CA HIS A 212 7.68 1.67 -19.39
C HIS A 212 6.21 1.96 -19.01
N VAL A 213 5.60 3.04 -19.50
CA VAL A 213 4.24 3.46 -19.06
C VAL A 213 3.19 2.34 -19.15
N ALA A 214 3.26 1.48 -20.17
CA ALA A 214 2.36 0.34 -20.32
C ALA A 214 2.50 -0.68 -19.18
N GLU A 215 3.73 -0.95 -18.74
CA GLU A 215 4.01 -1.83 -17.61
C GLU A 215 3.57 -1.21 -16.30
N LEU A 216 3.83 0.09 -16.11
CA LEU A 216 3.38 0.82 -14.92
C LEU A 216 1.85 0.80 -14.79
N ALA A 217 1.15 1.06 -15.91
CA ALA A 217 -0.31 1.09 -15.98
C ALA A 217 -0.96 -0.30 -15.77
N ALA A 218 -0.26 -1.38 -16.12
CA ALA A 218 -0.73 -2.75 -15.93
C ALA A 218 -0.72 -3.22 -14.47
N CYS A 219 -0.03 -2.52 -13.56
CA CYS A 219 0.03 -2.89 -12.15
C CYS A 219 -1.36 -2.89 -11.51
N SER A 220 -1.68 -3.96 -10.78
CA SER A 220 -2.94 -4.12 -10.04
C SER A 220 -3.09 -3.16 -8.85
N THR A 221 -1.96 -2.73 -8.28
CA THR A 221 -1.91 -1.93 -7.06
C THR A 221 -0.82 -0.88 -7.20
N PHE A 222 -1.11 0.34 -6.78
CA PHE A 222 -0.14 1.43 -6.69
C PHE A 222 0.13 1.72 -5.23
N VAL A 223 1.38 1.78 -4.80
CA VAL A 223 1.75 1.98 -3.40
C VAL A 223 2.50 3.29 -3.30
N TRP A 224 1.94 4.26 -2.59
CA TRP A 224 2.63 5.49 -2.23
C TRP A 224 3.14 5.37 -0.80
N VAL A 225 4.44 5.45 -0.64
CA VAL A 225 5.13 5.41 0.64
C VAL A 225 5.76 6.77 0.86
N GLN A 226 5.45 7.42 1.97
CA GLN A 226 6.11 8.68 2.34
C GLN A 226 6.85 8.50 3.66
N ARG A 227 8.04 9.09 3.77
CA ARG A 227 8.82 9.03 5.01
C ARG A 227 8.13 9.77 6.16
N ASP A 228 7.62 10.95 5.87
CA ASP A 228 6.96 11.80 6.86
C ASP A 228 6.05 12.82 6.17
N ASN A 229 5.11 13.39 6.94
CA ASN A 229 4.12 14.33 6.40
C ASN A 229 4.65 15.77 6.26
N MET A 230 5.84 16.06 6.79
CA MET A 230 6.33 17.44 6.95
C MET A 230 7.27 17.86 5.83
N SER A 231 8.22 16.98 5.52
CA SER A 231 9.36 17.24 4.65
C SER A 231 9.37 16.40 3.38
N SER A 232 8.56 15.34 3.31
CA SER A 232 8.38 14.55 2.08
C SER A 232 7.19 15.06 1.26
N MET A 233 7.18 14.74 -0.04
CA MET A 233 5.98 14.95 -0.87
C MET A 233 4.90 13.98 -0.41
N THR A 234 3.76 14.53 0.00
CA THR A 234 2.63 13.72 0.44
C THR A 234 1.72 13.39 -0.72
N PHE A 235 1.10 12.21 -0.71
CA PHE A 235 0.13 11.84 -1.75
C PHE A 235 -1.05 12.82 -1.85
N GLU A 236 -1.49 13.41 -0.73
CA GLU A 236 -2.56 14.43 -0.71
C GLU A 236 -2.20 15.68 -1.53
N LYS A 237 -0.93 16.11 -1.49
CA LYS A 237 -0.42 17.20 -2.34
C LYS A 237 -0.44 16.80 -3.81
N ALA A 238 -0.08 15.57 -4.13
CA ALA A 238 -0.14 15.06 -5.51
C ALA A 238 -1.58 15.06 -6.05
N GLN A 239 -2.53 14.50 -5.28
CA GLN A 239 -3.95 14.52 -5.64
C GLN A 239 -4.53 15.93 -5.75
N SER A 240 -4.19 16.82 -4.82
CA SER A 240 -4.68 18.21 -4.85
C SER A 240 -4.15 18.97 -6.05
N SER A 241 -2.90 18.69 -6.47
CA SER A 241 -2.32 19.29 -7.67
C SER A 241 -3.00 18.80 -8.94
N GLU A 242 -3.30 17.50 -9.05
CA GLU A 242 -4.06 16.95 -10.18
C GLU A 242 -5.47 17.57 -10.28
N ARG A 243 -6.19 17.67 -9.15
CA ARG A 243 -7.50 18.34 -9.11
C ARG A 243 -7.43 19.83 -9.46
N TYR A 244 -6.35 20.49 -9.07
CA TYR A 244 -6.10 21.87 -9.45
C TYR A 244 -5.95 22.01 -10.97
N TRP A 245 -5.17 21.14 -11.61
CA TRP A 245 -5.01 21.14 -13.07
C TRP A 245 -6.30 20.79 -13.81
N GLU A 246 -7.06 19.81 -13.33
CA GLU A 246 -8.39 19.49 -13.88
C GLU A 246 -9.31 20.72 -13.84
N ARG A 247 -9.29 21.48 -12.74
CA ARG A 247 -10.05 22.71 -12.60
C ARG A 247 -9.54 23.81 -13.54
N ALA A 248 -8.24 24.07 -13.56
CA ALA A 248 -7.64 25.09 -14.42
C ALA A 248 -7.96 24.84 -15.90
N LYS A 249 -7.91 23.57 -16.33
CA LYS A 249 -8.31 23.16 -17.68
C LYS A 249 -9.79 23.46 -17.97
N ASN A 250 -10.68 23.17 -17.03
CA ASN A 250 -12.11 23.46 -17.17
C ASN A 250 -12.40 24.98 -17.20
N ASP A 251 -11.58 25.77 -16.51
CA ASP A 251 -11.69 27.23 -16.47
C ASP A 251 -11.01 27.93 -17.67
N GLY A 252 -10.44 27.17 -18.61
CA GLY A 252 -9.82 27.66 -19.84
C GLY A 252 -8.31 27.92 -19.76
N ASP A 253 -7.68 27.69 -18.61
CA ASP A 253 -6.23 27.80 -18.41
C ASP A 253 -5.54 26.44 -18.64
N SER A 254 -5.67 25.94 -19.87
CA SER A 254 -5.17 24.61 -20.26
C SER A 254 -3.64 24.52 -20.33
N ALA A 255 -2.93 25.65 -20.31
CA ALA A 255 -1.47 25.70 -20.44
C ALA A 255 -0.72 25.28 -19.14
N ALA A 256 -1.42 25.25 -18.00
CA ALA A 256 -0.80 24.94 -16.71
C ALA A 256 -0.63 23.44 -16.43
N ALA A 257 -1.39 22.57 -17.12
CA ALA A 257 -1.55 21.16 -16.80
C ALA A 257 -0.76 20.22 -17.74
N PRO A 258 -0.16 19.11 -17.25
CA PRO A 258 0.31 18.05 -18.13
C PRO A 258 -0.88 17.36 -18.83
N PRO A 259 -0.70 16.76 -20.02
CA PRO A 259 -1.74 15.96 -20.66
C PRO A 259 -2.08 14.75 -19.78
N PRO A 260 -3.36 14.30 -19.75
CA PRO A 260 -3.74 13.12 -18.97
C PRO A 260 -3.01 11.88 -19.50
N GLY A 261 -2.47 11.08 -18.59
CA GLY A 261 -1.79 9.82 -18.90
C GLY A 261 -2.43 8.61 -18.25
N ALA A 262 -1.84 7.44 -18.48
CA ALA A 262 -2.35 6.15 -18.00
C ALA A 262 -2.33 5.99 -16.47
N ILE A 263 -1.56 6.82 -15.77
CA ILE A 263 -1.42 6.84 -14.32
C ILE A 263 -1.96 8.17 -13.80
N SER A 264 -2.97 8.09 -12.95
CA SER A 264 -3.59 9.22 -12.25
C SER A 264 -3.37 9.07 -10.75
N PHE A 265 -3.12 10.17 -10.02
CA PHE A 265 -3.12 10.18 -8.55
C PHE A 265 -4.55 10.07 -8.00
N LEU A 266 -5.58 10.25 -8.82
CA LEU A 266 -6.98 10.00 -8.47
C LEU A 266 -7.39 8.52 -8.64
N ASP A 267 -6.47 7.66 -9.11
CA ASP A 267 -6.72 6.23 -9.26
C ASP A 267 -7.03 5.56 -7.89
N ARG A 268 -8.00 4.64 -7.87
CA ARG A 268 -8.41 3.92 -6.67
C ARG A 268 -7.44 2.81 -6.27
N ARG A 269 -6.49 2.45 -7.15
CA ARG A 269 -5.44 1.46 -6.89
C ARG A 269 -4.40 1.94 -5.89
N TRP A 270 -4.38 3.23 -5.53
CA TRP A 270 -3.43 3.80 -4.58
C TRP A 270 -3.66 3.31 -3.14
N VAL A 271 -2.59 2.75 -2.57
CA VAL A 271 -2.44 2.37 -1.17
C VAL A 271 -1.39 3.27 -0.55
N LEU A 272 -1.78 3.98 0.52
CA LEU A 272 -0.95 5.00 1.14
C LEU A 272 -0.33 4.45 2.41
N LEU A 273 1.00 4.52 2.49
CA LEU A 273 1.81 3.98 3.56
C LEU A 273 2.79 5.03 4.09
N MET A 274 3.16 4.88 5.35
CA MET A 274 4.36 5.51 5.90
C MET A 274 5.52 4.53 5.75
N ASP A 275 6.74 5.03 5.57
CA ASP A 275 7.92 4.16 5.38
C ASP A 275 8.18 3.20 6.54
N VAL A 276 7.75 3.53 7.77
CA VAL A 276 7.76 2.65 8.94
C VAL A 276 7.04 1.32 8.69
N ALA A 277 6.05 1.29 7.78
CA ALA A 277 5.37 0.06 7.40
C ALA A 277 6.26 -0.90 6.59
N LEU A 278 7.34 -0.39 6.00
CA LEU A 278 8.29 -1.13 5.18
C LEU A 278 9.65 -1.31 5.86
N HIS A 279 9.84 -0.88 7.12
CA HIS A 279 11.12 -1.09 7.78
C HIS A 279 11.32 -2.59 8.10
N PRO A 280 12.37 -3.23 7.55
CA PRO A 280 12.63 -4.63 7.84
C PRO A 280 13.38 -4.79 9.17
N ASP A 281 13.11 -5.88 9.90
CA ASP A 281 13.89 -6.29 11.08
C ASP A 281 15.34 -6.75 10.73
N THR A 282 15.72 -6.81 9.45
CA THR A 282 16.92 -7.53 8.97
C THR A 282 18.08 -6.65 8.50
N GLY A 283 18.24 -5.44 9.05
CA GLY A 283 19.45 -4.62 8.86
C GLY A 283 19.64 -3.96 7.48
N LEU A 284 18.88 -4.33 6.44
CA LEU A 284 18.87 -3.62 5.15
C LEU A 284 17.95 -2.40 5.21
N GLY A 285 18.53 -1.21 5.15
CA GLY A 285 17.74 0.04 5.16
C GLY A 285 17.01 0.30 3.84
N LEU A 286 15.82 0.91 3.93
CA LEU A 286 15.05 1.42 2.77
C LEU A 286 15.79 2.52 1.99
N TYR A 287 16.79 3.13 2.62
CA TYR A 287 17.55 4.24 2.07
C TYR A 287 19.04 3.94 2.17
N ALA A 288 19.79 4.44 1.19
CA ALA A 288 21.25 4.38 1.13
C ALA A 288 21.79 5.79 0.84
N ARG A 289 23.12 5.92 0.78
CA ARG A 289 23.77 7.11 0.22
C ARG A 289 24.17 6.83 -1.21
N ASP A 290 23.90 7.78 -2.09
CA ASP A 290 24.40 7.79 -3.45
C ASP A 290 25.95 7.86 -3.41
N PRO A 291 26.67 6.92 -4.04
CA PRO A 291 28.13 6.95 -4.05
C PRO A 291 28.73 8.16 -4.77
N ALA A 292 28.02 8.72 -5.75
CA ALA A 292 28.49 9.84 -6.57
C ALA A 292 28.20 11.19 -5.91
N THR A 293 27.00 11.38 -5.33
CA THR A 293 26.60 12.67 -4.75
C THR A 293 26.64 12.71 -3.23
N GLY A 294 26.64 11.56 -2.56
CA GLY A 294 26.53 11.45 -1.10
C GLY A 294 25.12 11.67 -0.54
N ASP A 295 24.14 11.98 -1.41
CA ASP A 295 22.76 12.24 -1.04
C ASP A 295 22.03 10.95 -0.62
N ARG A 296 20.97 11.08 0.19
CA ARG A 296 20.13 9.96 0.55
C ARG A 296 19.25 9.60 -0.64
N ILE A 297 19.36 8.37 -1.08
CA ILE A 297 18.55 7.77 -2.14
C ILE A 297 17.80 6.57 -1.60
N VAL A 298 16.80 6.10 -2.35
CA VAL A 298 16.10 4.86 -2.05
C VAL A 298 16.96 3.67 -2.46
N ASN A 299 17.05 2.69 -1.57
CA ASN A 299 17.81 1.46 -1.76
C ASN A 299 16.92 0.36 -2.38
N ALA A 300 17.20 -0.01 -3.63
CA ALA A 300 16.43 -1.03 -4.36
C ALA A 300 16.34 -2.38 -3.65
N THR A 301 17.46 -2.89 -3.17
CA THR A 301 17.49 -4.18 -2.46
C THR A 301 16.75 -4.11 -1.14
N GLY A 302 16.85 -2.98 -0.44
CA GLY A 302 16.13 -2.74 0.81
C GLY A 302 14.61 -2.72 0.62
N VAL A 303 14.14 -1.99 -0.39
CA VAL A 303 12.71 -1.92 -0.76
C VAL A 303 12.21 -3.29 -1.21
N GLN A 304 12.92 -3.97 -2.10
CA GLN A 304 12.55 -5.30 -2.56
C GLN A 304 12.36 -6.26 -1.38
N SER A 305 13.34 -6.32 -0.47
CA SER A 305 13.29 -7.16 0.73
C SER A 305 12.08 -6.83 1.63
N ALA A 306 11.73 -5.56 1.75
CA ALA A 306 10.59 -5.11 2.54
C ALA A 306 9.24 -5.49 1.92
N LEU A 307 9.08 -5.34 0.60
CA LEU A 307 7.83 -5.63 -0.11
C LEU A 307 7.48 -7.13 -0.10
N CYS A 308 8.49 -8.00 -0.09
CA CYS A 308 8.35 -9.45 -0.07
C CYS A 308 7.97 -10.04 1.29
N ARG A 309 7.64 -9.19 2.28
CA ARG A 309 7.38 -9.62 3.64
C ARG A 309 6.03 -9.13 4.12
N GLY A 310 5.34 -10.00 4.81
CA GLY A 310 4.10 -9.70 5.50
C GLY A 310 3.97 -10.53 6.77
N LEU A 311 2.93 -10.26 7.53
CA LEU A 311 2.63 -10.98 8.76
C LEU A 311 1.14 -11.25 8.86
N LEU A 312 0.78 -12.42 9.35
CA LEU A 312 -0.57 -12.71 9.82
C LEU A 312 -0.52 -12.96 11.32
N LEU A 313 -1.21 -12.10 12.06
CA LEU A 313 -1.34 -12.16 13.51
C LEU A 313 -2.76 -12.61 13.84
N LEU A 314 -2.91 -13.69 14.62
CA LEU A 314 -4.21 -14.21 15.04
C LEU A 314 -4.36 -14.12 16.57
N ASP A 315 -5.55 -13.78 17.03
CA ASP A 315 -5.93 -13.73 18.45
C ASP A 315 -6.32 -15.10 19.04
N HIS A 316 -6.27 -16.14 18.21
CA HIS A 316 -6.59 -17.51 18.55
C HIS A 316 -5.64 -18.47 17.84
N VAL A 317 -5.61 -19.72 18.31
CA VAL A 317 -4.89 -20.81 17.66
C VAL A 317 -5.85 -21.54 16.73
N PRO A 318 -5.60 -21.60 15.41
CA PRO A 318 -6.45 -22.33 14.47
C PRO A 318 -6.56 -23.82 14.83
N ARG A 319 -7.76 -24.40 14.69
CA ARG A 319 -8.01 -25.82 15.02
C ARG A 319 -7.16 -26.79 14.19
N THR A 320 -6.91 -26.45 12.92
CA THR A 320 -6.05 -27.23 12.01
C THR A 320 -4.64 -27.44 12.55
N VAL A 321 -4.09 -26.41 13.21
CA VAL A 321 -2.75 -26.45 13.84
C VAL A 321 -2.77 -27.15 15.21
N ALA A 322 -3.86 -27.00 15.96
CA ALA A 322 -4.03 -27.70 17.24
C ALA A 322 -4.09 -29.23 17.07
N ASN A 323 -4.66 -29.71 15.95
CA ASN A 323 -4.74 -31.13 15.65
C ASN A 323 -3.39 -31.73 15.21
N THR A 324 -2.58 -30.99 14.44
CA THR A 324 -1.21 -31.43 14.06
C THR A 324 -0.28 -31.47 15.27
N ALA A 325 -0.36 -30.49 16.18
CA ALA A 325 0.43 -30.50 17.41
C ALA A 325 0.05 -31.66 18.36
N ARG A 326 -1.25 -32.01 18.42
CA ARG A 326 -1.72 -33.19 19.18
C ARG A 326 -1.32 -34.52 18.53
N ALA A 327 -1.25 -34.58 17.21
CA ALA A 327 -0.78 -35.76 16.49
C ALA A 327 0.73 -35.97 16.69
N ALA A 328 1.54 -34.91 16.55
CA ALA A 328 2.99 -34.97 16.79
C ALA A 328 3.33 -35.38 18.25
N ASN A 329 2.59 -34.87 19.24
CA ASN A 329 2.77 -35.28 20.64
C ASN A 329 2.29 -36.70 20.96
N ARG A 330 1.49 -37.32 20.09
CA ARG A 330 1.13 -38.74 20.22
C ARG A 330 2.20 -39.66 19.63
N GLU A 331 2.95 -39.20 18.63
CA GLU A 331 4.02 -39.98 18.01
C GLU A 331 5.31 -39.98 18.85
N THR A 332 5.55 -38.96 19.68
CA THR A 332 6.68 -38.94 20.63
C THR A 332 6.39 -39.61 21.98
N GLY A 333 5.18 -40.12 22.18
CA GLY A 333 4.74 -40.74 23.45
C GLY A 333 4.70 -42.27 23.43
N VAL A 334 5.20 -42.91 22.37
CA VAL A 334 5.24 -44.38 22.23
C VAL A 334 6.64 -44.81 21.79
N SER A 335 7.62 -44.60 22.66
CA SER A 335 8.85 -45.39 22.73
C SER A 335 9.65 -44.97 23.97
N GLY A 336 9.57 -45.79 25.01
CA GLY A 336 10.31 -45.62 26.28
C GLY A 336 9.48 -45.99 27.49
#